data_AF-H6R0K1-F1
#
_entry.id   AF-H6R0K1-F1
#
_cell.length_a   1.000
_cell.length_b   1.000
_cell.length_c   1.000
_cell.angle_alpha   90.00
_cell.angle_beta   90.00
_cell.angle_gamma   90.00
#
_symmetry.space_group_name_H-M   'P 1'
#
loop_
_entity.id
_entity.type
_entity.pdbx_description
1 polymer ?
#
loop_
_entity_poly.entity_id
_entity_poly.type
_entity_poly.pdbx_seq_one_letter_code
_entity_poly.pdbx_strand_id
1 'polypeptide(L)' 'MTEQAADAAVDQACRMLRLPTVRSQFNEIAEAATRDQMTYRAFLADLLLAECDDRARRRSERRIRAAG' A
#
# COMPACT_ATOMS: atom_id res chain seq x y z
N MET A 1 19.39 -10.61 -0.49
CA MET A 1 18.09 -10.79 0.18
C MET A 1 17.24 -11.65 -0.72
N THR A 2 16.57 -12.69 -0.22
CA THR A 2 15.62 -13.47 -1.03
C THR A 2 14.31 -12.69 -1.18
N GLU A 3 13.53 -12.97 -2.23
CA GLU A 3 12.22 -12.35 -2.45
C GLU A 3 11.27 -12.60 -1.26
N GLN A 4 11.21 -13.85 -0.81
CA GLN A 4 10.44 -14.22 0.39
C GLN A 4 10.87 -13.46 1.66
N ALA A 5 12.17 -13.16 1.83
CA ALA A 5 12.65 -12.36 2.95
C ALA A 5 12.27 -10.88 2.79
N ALA A 6 12.23 -10.37 1.56
CA ALA A 6 11.75 -9.02 1.27
C ALA A 6 10.26 -8.89 1.61
N ASP A 7 9.43 -9.83 1.18
CA ASP A 7 7.98 -9.83 1.44
C ASP A 7 7.68 -9.86 2.94
N ALA A 8 8.38 -10.72 3.68
CA ALA A 8 8.26 -10.79 5.14
C ALA A 8 8.66 -9.47 5.82
N ALA A 9 9.74 -8.83 5.35
CA ALA A 9 10.17 -7.53 5.86
C ALA A 9 9.14 -6.43 5.57
N VAL A 10 8.54 -6.44 4.37
CA VAL A 10 7.47 -5.50 4.00
C VAL A 10 6.22 -5.71 4.85
N ASP A 11 5.76 -6.95 5.06
CA ASP A 11 4.59 -7.23 5.92
C ASP A 11 4.84 -6.74 7.35
N GLN A 12 6.01 -7.06 7.92
CA GLN A 12 6.39 -6.63 9.26
C GLN A 12 6.45 -5.10 9.37
N ALA A 13 7.10 -4.42 8.43
CA ALA A 13 7.20 -2.96 8.41
C ALA A 13 5.81 -2.31 8.29
N CYS A 14 4.94 -2.85 7.42
CA CYS A 14 3.58 -2.34 7.26
C CYS A 14 2.73 -2.52 8.53
N ARG A 15 2.93 -3.58 9.31
CA ARG A 15 2.29 -3.73 10.63
C ARG A 15 2.76 -2.66 11.61
N MET A 16 4.07 -2.44 11.70
CA MET A 16 4.67 -1.45 12.62
C MET A 16 4.23 -0.02 12.28
N LEU A 17 4.25 0.32 10.99
CA LEU A 17 3.88 1.64 10.47
C LEU A 17 2.37 1.82 10.28
N ARG A 18 1.59 0.76 10.53
CA ARG A 18 0.13 0.71 10.34
C ARG A 18 -0.25 1.13 8.93
N LEU A 19 0.33 0.52 7.90
CA LEU A 19 0.05 0.73 6.47
C LEU A 19 -0.81 -0.42 5.93
N PRO A 20 -2.11 -0.50 6.28
CA PRO A 20 -2.95 -1.65 5.94
C PRO A 20 -3.17 -1.84 4.44
N THR A 21 -3.21 -0.76 3.66
CA THR A 21 -3.48 -0.81 2.22
C THR A 21 -2.23 -1.28 1.48
N VAL A 22 -1.06 -0.71 1.78
CA VAL A 22 0.24 -1.20 1.27
C VAL A 22 0.39 -2.69 1.59
N ARG A 23 0.17 -3.10 2.84
CA ARG A 23 0.28 -4.51 3.26
C ARG A 23 -0.58 -5.45 2.42
N SER A 24 -1.78 -5.02 2.06
CA SER A 24 -2.73 -5.86 1.31
C SER A 24 -2.46 -5.90 -0.20
N GLN A 25 -1.84 -4.86 -0.76
CA GLN A 25 -1.72 -4.68 -2.21
C GLN A 25 -0.28 -4.74 -2.73
N PHE A 26 0.73 -4.80 -1.84
CA PHE A 26 2.14 -4.76 -2.21
C PHE A 26 2.51 -5.78 -3.29
N ASN A 27 2.14 -7.05 -3.14
CA ASN A 27 2.47 -8.10 -4.10
C ASN A 27 1.85 -7.84 -5.47
N GLU A 28 0.56 -7.49 -5.51
CA GLU A 28 -0.15 -7.21 -6.76
C GLU A 28 0.48 -6.01 -7.51
N ILE A 29 0.80 -4.94 -6.79
CA ILE A 29 1.42 -3.74 -7.36
C ILE A 29 2.87 -4.03 -7.78
N ALA A 30 3.62 -4.86 -7.06
CA ALA A 30 4.98 -5.25 -7.43
C ALA A 30 5.01 -6.12 -8.70
N GLU A 31 4.07 -7.06 -8.83
CA GLU A 31 3.89 -7.86 -10.04
C GLU A 31 3.48 -6.97 -11.23
N ALA A 32 2.56 -6.02 -11.03
CA ALA A 32 2.16 -5.06 -12.05
C ALA A 32 3.35 -4.18 -12.48
N ALA A 33 4.10 -3.64 -11.52
CA ALA A 33 5.29 -2.85 -11.79
C ALA A 33 6.34 -3.60 -12.60
N THR A 34 6.49 -4.91 -12.36
CA THR A 34 7.39 -5.77 -13.14
C THR A 34 6.90 -5.94 -14.58
N ARG A 35 5.60 -6.25 -14.77
CA ARG A 35 5.00 -6.40 -16.10
C ARG A 35 5.06 -5.11 -16.91
N ASP A 36 4.78 -3.98 -16.27
CA ASP A 36 4.67 -2.67 -16.90
C ASP A 36 6.01 -1.93 -16.98
N GLN A 37 7.11 -2.58 -16.58
CA GLN A 37 8.46 -2.00 -16.56
C GLN A 37 8.53 -0.65 -15.84
N MET A 38 7.80 -0.53 -14.73
CA MET A 38 7.76 0.69 -13.95
C MET A 38 9.13 1.00 -13.35
N THR A 39 9.44 2.30 -13.27
CA THR A 39 10.59 2.75 -12.49
C THR A 39 10.35 2.52 -11.00
N TYR A 40 11.42 2.34 -10.22
CA TYR A 40 11.31 2.22 -8.75
C TYR A 40 10.58 3.40 -8.10
N ARG A 41 10.72 4.61 -8.66
CA ARG A 41 10.02 5.81 -8.16
C ARG A 41 8.52 5.75 -8.42
N ALA A 42 8.11 5.27 -9.60
CA ALA A 42 6.69 5.11 -9.94
C ALA A 42 6.04 4.05 -9.05
N PHE A 43 6.68 2.89 -8.90
CA PHE A 43 6.22 1.82 -8.00
C PHE A 43 6.02 2.31 -6.56
N LEU A 44 7.00 3.03 -6.02
CA LEU A 44 6.90 3.59 -4.67
C LEU A 44 5.78 4.63 -4.56
N ALA A 45 5.61 5.47 -5.58
CA ALA A 45 4.55 6.46 -5.60
C ALA A 45 3.16 5.80 -5.57
N ASP A 46 2.94 4.76 -6.38
CA ASP A 46 1.66 4.06 -6.45
C ASP A 46 1.28 3.41 -5.10
N LEU A 47 2.22 2.76 -4.41
CA LEU A 47 1.97 2.21 -3.08
C LEU A 47 1.56 3.29 -2.07
N LEU A 48 2.27 4.43 -2.06
CA LEU A 48 2.02 5.51 -1.10
C LEU A 48 0.73 6.27 -1.42
N LEU A 49 0.41 6.46 -2.70
CA LEU A 49 -0.83 7.09 -3.14
C LEU A 49 -2.04 6.20 -2.80
N ALA A 50 -1.97 4.90 -3.09
CA ALA A 50 -3.02 3.94 -2.73
C ALA A 50 -3.34 3.99 -1.22
N GLU A 51 -2.32 4.01 -0.38
CA GLU A 51 -2.49 4.12 1.08
C GLU A 51 -3.11 5.47 1.50
N CYS A 52 -2.69 6.58 0.89
CA CYS A 52 -3.24 7.90 1.16
C CYS A 52 -4.72 8.01 0.78
N ASP A 53 -5.07 7.51 -0.41
CA ASP A 53 -6.43 7.55 -0.96
C ASP A 53 -7.40 6.74 -0.11
N ASP A 54 -7.01 5.51 0.27
CA ASP A 54 -7.82 4.66 1.12
C ASP A 54 -8.02 5.27 2.52
N ARG A 55 -7.02 5.96 3.06
CA ARG A 55 -7.17 6.72 4.31
C ARG A 55 -8.11 7.90 4.15
N ALA A 56 -8.01 8.64 3.04
CA ALA A 56 -8.89 9.76 2.75
C ALA A 56 -10.35 9.30 2.63
N ARG A 57 -10.58 8.20 1.92
CA ARG A 57 -11.90 7.55 1.78
C ARG A 57 -12.46 7.13 3.14
N ARG A 58 -11.71 6.37 3.95
CA ARG A 58 -12.13 5.96 5.31
C ARG A 58 -12.40 7.16 6.23
N ARG A 59 -11.61 8.24 6.13
CA ARG A 59 -11.88 9.49 6.87
C ARG A 59 -13.19 10.14 6.42
N SER A 60 -13.47 10.13 5.12
CA SER A 60 -14.73 10.66 4.56
C SER A 60 -15.93 9.86 5.05
N GLU A 61 -15.89 8.53 4.91
CA GLU A 61 -16.95 7.61 5.36
C GLU A 61 -17.26 7.77 6.85
N ARG A 62 -16.23 7.90 7.70
CA ARG A 62 -16.42 8.15 9.14
C ARG A 62 -17.11 9.49 9.43
N ARG A 63 -16.79 10.55 8.68
CA ARG A 63 -17.44 11.86 8.83
C ARG A 63 -18.92 11.81 8.45
N ILE A 64 -19.25 11.12 7.36
CA ILE A 64 -20.65 10.94 6.93
C ILE A 64 -21.44 10.16 7.97
N ARG A 65 -20.90 9.04 8.47
CA ARG A 65 -21.54 8.21 9.51
C ARG A 65 -21.72 8.92 10.86
N ALA A 66 -20.93 9.94 11.16
CA ALA A 66 -21.04 10.72 12.39
C ALA A 66 -22.05 11.87 12.29
N ALA A 67 -22.51 12.21 11.08
CA ALA A 67 -23.40 13.33 10.82
C ALA A 67 -24.89 12.92 10.67
N GLY A 68 -25.18 11.62 10.64
CA GLY A 68 -26.53 11.05 10.64
C GLY A 68 -26.76 10.20 11.87
#